data_AF-A0A8B9UZR5-F1
#
_entry.id   AF-A0A8B9UZR5-F1
#
_cell.length_a   1.000
_cell.length_b   1.000
_cell.length_c   1.000
_cell.angle_alpha   90.00
_cell.angle_beta   90.00
_cell.angle_gamma   90.00
#
_symmetry.space_group_name_H-M   'P 1'
#
loop_
_entity.id
_entity.type
_entity.pdbx_description
1 polymer ?
#
loop_
_entity_poly.entity_id
_entity_poly.type
_entity_poly.pdbx_seq_one_letter_code
_entity_poly.pdbx_strand_id
1 'polypeptide(L)'
;LNYITPVNSLEKHSWYHGPVSRNAAEYLLSSGINGSFLVRESESSPGQRSISLRYEGRVYHYRINTASDGKRLSCAAPSPDRNVQHPLLQ
;
A
#
# COMPACT_ATOMS: atom_id res chain seq x y z
N LEU A 1 1.34 -19.81 -7.58
CA LEU A 1 0.14 -19.18 -8.20
C LEU A 1 0.49 -17.75 -8.59
N ASN A 2 0.45 -17.41 -9.87
CA ASN A 2 0.67 -16.03 -10.34
C ASN A 2 -0.69 -15.40 -10.66
N TYR A 3 -1.14 -14.46 -9.83
CA TYR A 3 -2.38 -13.70 -10.07
C TYR A 3 -2.10 -12.54 -11.03
N ILE A 4 -2.05 -12.84 -12.33
CA ILE A 4 -2.03 -11.82 -13.38
C ILE A 4 -3.49 -11.50 -13.72
N THR A 5 -4.03 -10.42 -13.16
CA THR A 5 -5.36 -9.91 -13.54
C THR A 5 -5.20 -8.68 -14.43
N PRO A 6 -5.97 -8.58 -15.53
CA PRO A 6 -5.95 -7.40 -16.38
C PRO A 6 -6.41 -6.18 -15.56
N VAL A 7 -5.77 -5.03 -15.78
CA VAL A 7 -5.97 -3.78 -15.01
C VAL A 7 -7.45 -3.35 -14.97
N ASN A 8 -8.22 -3.70 -16.00
CA ASN A 8 -9.68 -3.48 -16.10
C ASN A 8 -10.55 -4.35 -15.18
N SER A 9 -9.99 -5.33 -14.46
CA SER A 9 -10.73 -6.21 -13.54
C SER A 9 -10.44 -5.94 -12.07
N LEU A 10 -9.64 -4.91 -11.75
CA LEU A 10 -9.23 -4.60 -10.39
C LEU A 10 -10.43 -4.23 -9.50
N GLU A 11 -11.41 -3.52 -10.06
CA GLU A 11 -12.65 -3.10 -9.41
C GLU A 11 -13.55 -4.27 -8.96
N LYS A 12 -13.30 -5.49 -9.45
CA LYS A 12 -14.06 -6.68 -9.06
C LYS A 12 -13.53 -7.32 -7.78
N HIS A 13 -12.38 -6.88 -7.29
CA HIS A 13 -11.77 -7.44 -6.10
C HIS A 13 -12.13 -6.61 -4.87
N SER A 14 -12.64 -7.29 -3.83
CA SER A 14 -13.05 -6.66 -2.56
C SER A 14 -11.91 -5.96 -1.80
N TRP A 15 -10.65 -6.17 -2.19
CA TRP A 15 -9.48 -5.50 -1.63
C TRP A 15 -9.09 -4.23 -2.40
N TYR A 16 -9.71 -3.93 -3.55
CA TYR A 16 -9.48 -2.69 -4.28
C TYR A 16 -10.59 -1.70 -3.98
N HIS A 17 -10.21 -0.53 -3.45
CA HIS A 17 -11.17 0.47 -2.98
C HIS A 17 -11.20 1.73 -3.86
N GLY A 18 -10.47 1.74 -4.99
CA GLY A 18 -10.43 2.90 -5.89
C GLY A 18 -9.76 4.13 -5.24
N PRO A 19 -10.27 5.35 -5.49
CA PRO A 19 -9.68 6.58 -4.97
C PRO A 19 -9.96 6.73 -3.47
N VAL A 20 -8.96 6.37 -2.66
CA VAL A 20 -9.06 6.44 -1.19
C VAL A 20 -7.83 7.15 -0.64
N SER A 21 -8.08 8.18 0.19
CA SER A 21 -7.02 8.92 0.88
C SER A 21 -6.24 8.02 1.83
N ARG A 22 -5.05 8.48 2.23
CA ARG A 22 -4.25 7.79 3.25
C ARG A 22 -5.02 7.65 4.56
N ASN A 23 -5.62 8.73 5.05
CA ASN A 23 -6.37 8.76 6.31
C ASN A 23 -7.64 7.89 6.25
N ALA A 24 -8.36 7.90 5.12
CA ALA A 24 -9.52 7.04 4.95
C ALA A 24 -9.13 5.56 4.96
N ALA A 25 -7.98 5.20 4.38
CA ALA A 25 -7.45 3.84 4.45
C ALA A 25 -7.07 3.42 5.88
N GLU A 26 -6.45 4.32 6.66
CA GLU A 26 -6.16 4.07 8.08
C GLU A 26 -7.45 3.86 8.88
N TYR A 27 -8.48 4.66 8.64
CA TYR A 27 -9.78 4.51 9.27
C TYR A 27 -10.44 3.17 8.92
N LEU A 28 -10.47 2.80 7.64
CA LEU A 28 -11.02 1.50 7.18
C LEU A 28 -10.27 0.31 7.79
N LEU A 29 -8.96 0.43 7.97
CA LEU A 29 -8.15 -0.60 8.59
C LEU A 29 -8.19 -0.56 10.12
N SER A 30 -8.72 0.50 10.75
CA SER A 30 -8.75 0.66 12.21
C SER A 30 -9.60 -0.37 12.96
N SER A 31 -10.57 -1.00 12.29
CA SER A 31 -11.35 -2.14 12.79
C SER A 31 -10.89 -3.49 12.23
N GLY A 32 -9.91 -3.50 11.32
CA GLY A 32 -9.36 -4.71 10.72
C GLY A 32 -8.49 -5.55 11.66
N ILE A 33 -8.26 -6.80 11.29
CA ILE A 33 -7.34 -7.71 12.00
C ILE A 33 -5.90 -7.53 11.51
N ASN A 34 -4.95 -8.16 12.19
CA ASN A 34 -3.58 -8.26 11.71
C ASN A 34 -3.56 -8.93 10.32
N GLY A 35 -2.93 -8.27 9.34
CA GLY A 35 -2.91 -8.72 7.94
C GLY A 35 -4.03 -8.16 7.07
N SER A 36 -5.00 -7.41 7.61
CA SER A 36 -5.98 -6.70 6.79
C SER A 36 -5.29 -5.69 5.87
N PHE A 37 -5.65 -5.67 4.59
CA PHE A 37 -5.05 -4.77 3.61
C PHE A 37 -6.07 -4.27 2.59
N LEU A 38 -5.73 -3.17 1.93
CA LEU A 38 -6.46 -2.65 0.78
C LEU A 38 -5.51 -2.01 -0.23
N VAL A 39 -5.92 -2.00 -1.48
CA VAL A 39 -5.27 -1.27 -2.56
C VAL A 39 -6.10 -0.04 -2.87
N ARG A 40 -5.42 1.12 -2.94
CA ARG A 40 -6.02 2.42 -3.20
C ARG A 40 -5.27 3.17 -4.28
N GLU A 41 -6.00 3.96 -5.05
CA GLU A 41 -5.44 4.99 -5.92
C GLU A 41 -5.23 6.28 -5.13
N SER A 42 -4.10 6.93 -5.37
CA SER A 42 -3.76 8.18 -4.71
C SER A 42 -4.58 9.32 -5.30
N GLU A 43 -5.48 9.91 -4.51
CA GLU A 43 -6.24 11.10 -4.93
C GLU A 43 -5.33 12.25 -5.36
N SER A 44 -4.21 12.44 -4.67
CA SER A 44 -3.22 13.50 -4.99
C SER A 44 -2.29 13.17 -6.17
N SER A 45 -2.34 11.95 -6.72
CA SER A 45 -1.46 11.53 -7.80
C SER A 45 -2.16 10.51 -8.70
N PRO A 46 -2.93 10.98 -9.69
CA PRO A 46 -3.65 10.11 -10.63
C PRO A 46 -2.71 9.08 -11.28
N GLY A 47 -3.13 7.82 -11.32
CA GLY A 47 -2.33 6.70 -11.85
C GLY A 47 -1.34 6.08 -10.86
N GLN A 48 -1.20 6.62 -9.65
CA GLN A 48 -0.36 6.03 -8.59
C GLN A 48 -1.21 5.17 -7.64
N ARG A 49 -0.78 3.92 -7.45
CA ARG A 49 -1.44 2.99 -6.53
C ARG A 49 -0.61 2.76 -5.27
N SER A 50 -1.30 2.49 -4.18
CA SER A 50 -0.68 2.14 -2.90
C SER A 50 -1.39 0.95 -2.26
N ILE A 51 -0.64 0.15 -1.53
CA ILE A 51 -1.15 -0.89 -0.65
C ILE A 51 -1.11 -0.34 0.77
N SER A 52 -2.24 -0.31 1.46
CA SER A 52 -2.32 -0.06 2.90
C SER A 52 -2.48 -1.39 3.62
N LEU A 53 -1.59 -1.72 4.55
CA LEU A 53 -1.57 -2.98 5.30
C LEU A 53 -1.60 -2.70 6.79
N ARG A 54 -2.53 -3.32 7.52
CA ARG A 54 -2.51 -3.36 8.97
C ARG A 54 -1.63 -4.50 9.45
N TYR A 55 -0.61 -4.17 10.23
CA TYR A 55 0.23 -5.15 10.90
C TYR A 55 0.62 -4.66 12.30
N GLU A 56 0.44 -5.52 13.31
CA GLU A 56 0.75 -5.24 14.72
C GLU A 56 0.20 -3.90 15.25
N GLY A 57 -1.07 -3.62 14.91
CA GLY A 57 -1.76 -2.40 15.36
C GLY A 57 -1.33 -1.12 14.63
N ARG A 58 -0.46 -1.22 13.63
CA ARG A 58 0.00 -0.10 12.80
C ARG A 58 -0.45 -0.29 11.35
N VAL A 59 -0.65 0.81 10.63
CA VAL A 59 -0.94 0.78 9.19
C VAL A 59 0.29 1.22 8.43
N TYR A 60 0.74 0.38 7.51
CA TYR A 60 1.85 0.60 6.60
C TYR A 60 1.31 0.94 5.22
N HIS A 61 1.96 1.87 4.52
CA HIS A 61 1.60 2.23 3.16
C HIS A 61 2.77 1.98 2.22
N TYR A 62 2.57 1.10 1.24
CA TYR A 62 3.55 0.75 0.23
C TYR A 62 3.12 1.31 -1.11
N ARG A 63 4.00 2.06 -1.76
CA ARG A 63 3.72 2.60 -3.09
C ARG A 63 3.96 1.50 -4.12
N ILE A 64 3.02 1.34 -5.05
CA ILE A 64 3.14 0.39 -6.15
C ILE A 64 3.78 1.13 -7.31
N ASN A 65 5.06 0.82 -7.59
CA ASN A 65 5.69 1.27 -8.82
C ASN A 65 5.39 0.27 -9.93
N THR A 66 4.71 0.72 -10.97
CA THR A 66 4.61 -0.01 -12.23
C THR A 66 5.83 0.35 -13.08
N ALA A 67 6.73 -0.61 -13.28
CA ALA A 67 7.77 -0.44 -14.29
C ALA A 67 7.11 -0.28 -15.68
N SER A 68 7.73 0.50 -16.57
CA SER A 68 7.25 0.80 -17.93
C SER A 68 7.02 -0.45 -18.80
N ASP A 69 7.55 -1.61 -18.42
CA ASP A 69 7.32 -2.91 -19.08
C ASP A 69 5.98 -3.59 -18.66
N GLY A 70 5.20 -2.99 -17.76
CA GLY A 70 3.84 -3.45 -17.41
C GLY A 70 3.75 -4.80 -16.68
N LYS A 71 4.87 -5.50 -16.47
CA LYS A 71 4.90 -6.87 -15.93
C LYS A 71 5.30 -7.02 -14.46
N ARG A 72 5.76 -5.96 -13.79
CA ARG A 72 6.28 -6.07 -12.40
C ARG A 72 5.74 -4.94 -11.52
N LEU A 73 5.05 -5.34 -10.45
CA LEU A 73 4.66 -4.49 -9.34
C LEU A 73 5.78 -4.58 -8.29
N SER A 74 6.49 -3.48 -8.01
CA SER A 74 7.41 -3.41 -6.87
C SER A 74 6.81 -2.56 -5.76
N CYS A 75 6.85 -3.07 -4.53
CA CYS A 75 6.53 -2.30 -3.34
C CYS A 75 7.78 -1.54 -2.90
N ALA A 76 7.79 -0.22 -3.06
CA ALA A 76 8.77 0.61 -2.38
C ALA A 76 8.30 0.80 -0.94
N ALA A 77 9.06 0.28 0.02
CA ALA A 77 8.90 0.67 1.42
C ALA A 77 9.21 2.18 1.53
N PRO A 78 8.48 2.94 2.38
CA PRO A 78 8.86 4.31 2.67
C PRO A 78 10.33 4.32 3.11
N SER A 79 11.13 5.22 2.53
CA SER A 79 12.53 5.39 2.90
C SER A 79 12.63 5.47 4.43
N PRO A 80 13.51 4.69 5.08
CA PRO A 80 13.73 4.83 6.51
C PRO A 80 14.13 6.29 6.73
N ASP A 81 13.33 6.99 7.52
CA ASP A 81 13.58 8.37 7.91
C ASP A 81 15.03 8.47 8.38
N ARG A 82 15.83 9.30 7.69
CA ARG A 82 17.23 9.61 8.06
C ARG A 82 17.22 10.42 9.36
N ASN A 83 16.75 9.87 10.48
CA ASN A 83 17.00 10.46 11.80
C ASN A 83 16.74 9.55 13.01
N VAL A 84 16.83 8.22 12.87
CA VAL A 84 16.96 7.35 14.05
C VAL A 84 18.44 7.14 14.33
N GLN A 85 19.06 8.13 14.99
CA GLN A 85 20.37 7.96 15.58
C GLN A 85 20.21 7.07 16.82
N HIS A 86 20.32 5.76 16.61
CA HIS A 86 20.42 4.79 17.70
C HIS A 86 21.74 5.05 18.44
N PRO A 87 21.73 5.34 19.75
CA PRO A 87 22.96 5.35 20.52
C PRO A 87 23.53 3.94 20.55
N LEU A 88 24.78 3.80 20.13
CA LEU A 88 25.59 2.60 20.34
C LEU A 88 25.53 2.25 21.83
N LEU A 89 25.01 1.06 22.14
CA LEU A 89 25.26 0.46 23.44
C LEU A 89 26.77 0.19 23.51
N GLN A 90 27.44 0.90 24.42
CA GLN A 90 28.72 0.49 25.00
C GLN A 90 28.43 -0.45 26.16
#